data_AF-A0A6B0WE10-F1
#
_entry.id   AF-A0A6B0WE10-F1
#
_cell.length_a   1.000
_cell.length_b   1.000
_cell.length_c   1.000
_cell.angle_alpha   90.00
_cell.angle_beta   90.00
_cell.angle_gamma   90.00
#
_symmetry.space_group_name_H-M   'P 1'
#
loop_
_entity.id
_entity.type
_entity.pdbx_description
1 polymer ?
#
loop_
_entity_poly.entity_id
_entity_poly.type
_entity_poly.pdbx_seq_one_letter_code
_entity_poly.pdbx_strand_id
1 'polypeptide(L)'
;GERQRISIARAMLKDAPIVLLDEPTASLDALNDRAVRTALAALVRGKTVLVVAHRLATIQAADQILVVDDGRIVQRGSHEELIGQEGGRYRRLWLDRERASRWRLGPTGAAGPAP
;
A
#
# COMPACT_ATOMS: atom_id res chain seq x y z
N GLY A 1 -4.16 6.43 -15.99
CA GLY A 1 -2.85 7.04 -16.28
C GLY A 1 -2.87 8.55 -16.26
N GLU A 2 -3.44 9.20 -17.28
CA GLU A 2 -3.31 10.67 -17.47
C GLU A 2 -3.94 11.52 -16.36
N ARG A 3 -5.17 11.21 -15.95
CA ARG A 3 -5.84 11.89 -14.83
C ARG A 3 -5.00 11.83 -13.55
N GLN A 4 -4.29 10.72 -13.32
CA GLN A 4 -3.43 10.55 -12.17
C GLN A 4 -2.15 11.38 -12.27
N ARG A 5 -1.55 11.47 -13.46
CA ARG A 5 -0.41 12.37 -13.70
C ARG A 5 -0.78 13.84 -13.45
N ILE A 6 -1.95 14.28 -13.92
CA ILE A 6 -2.46 15.64 -13.64
C ILE A 6 -2.66 15.84 -12.14
N SER A 7 -3.23 14.85 -11.44
CA SER A 7 -3.41 14.92 -9.97
C SER A 7 -2.08 15.01 -9.23
N ILE A 8 -1.07 14.22 -9.62
CA ILE A 8 0.27 14.27 -9.04
C ILE A 8 0.92 15.62 -9.31
N ALA A 9 0.87 16.12 -10.54
CA ALA A 9 1.40 17.43 -10.89
C ALA A 9 0.74 18.56 -10.08
N ARG A 10 -0.59 18.52 -9.90
CA ARG A 10 -1.32 19.46 -9.05
C ARG A 10 -0.90 19.37 -7.58
N ALA A 11 -0.69 18.16 -7.06
CA ALA A 11 -0.23 17.95 -5.69
C ALA A 11 1.19 18.48 -5.49
N MET A 12 2.08 18.28 -6.46
CA MET A 12 3.44 18.83 -6.46
C MET A 12 3.42 20.36 -6.50
N LEU A 13 2.59 20.96 -7.35
CA LEU A 13 2.46 22.42 -7.46
C LEU A 13 1.90 23.05 -6.18
N LYS A 14 0.97 22.36 -5.50
CA LYS A 14 0.40 22.83 -4.23
C LYS A 14 1.44 22.83 -3.10
N ASP A 15 2.43 21.93 -3.16
CA ASP A 15 3.51 21.77 -2.19
C ASP A 15 3.05 21.70 -0.72
N ALA A 16 1.87 21.13 -0.46
CA ALA A 16 1.33 21.04 0.90
C ALA A 16 2.26 20.22 1.82
N PRO A 17 2.33 20.53 3.14
CA PRO A 17 3.15 19.76 4.09
C PRO A 17 2.56 18.38 4.42
N ILE A 18 1.26 18.18 4.15
CA ILE A 18 0.52 16.94 4.39
C ILE A 18 -0.05 16.43 3.07
N VAL A 19 0.18 15.16 2.77
CA VAL A 19 -0.29 14.48 1.55
C VAL A 19 -1.17 13.31 1.94
N LEU A 20 -2.39 13.26 1.41
CA LEU A 20 -3.28 12.10 1.52
C LEU A 20 -3.27 11.35 0.19
N LEU A 21 -2.94 10.07 0.23
CA LEU A 21 -2.96 9.19 -0.94
C LEU A 21 -3.98 8.08 -0.70
N ASP A 22 -5.06 8.09 -1.47
CA ASP A 22 -5.97 6.96 -1.55
C ASP A 22 -5.49 6.04 -2.67
N GLU A 23 -5.00 4.87 -2.28
CA GLU A 23 -4.61 3.79 -3.20
C GLU A 23 -3.78 4.24 -4.43
N PRO A 24 -2.61 4.89 -4.24
CA PRO A 24 -1.89 5.57 -5.32
C PRO A 24 -1.35 4.61 -6.40
N THR A 25 -1.51 3.30 -6.23
CA THR A 25 -0.91 2.25 -7.07
C THR A 25 -1.89 1.25 -7.68
N ALA A 26 -3.20 1.29 -7.39
CA ALA A 26 -4.16 0.35 -7.98
C ALA A 26 -4.35 0.54 -9.49
N SER A 27 -4.27 1.79 -9.97
CA SER A 27 -4.28 2.12 -11.40
C SER A 27 -2.89 2.04 -12.07
N LEU A 28 -1.87 1.54 -11.34
CA LEU A 28 -0.48 1.38 -11.80
C LEU A 28 -0.10 -0.09 -12.06
N ASP A 29 -1.08 -0.96 -12.33
CA ASP A 29 -0.86 -2.32 -12.81
C ASP A 29 -0.28 -2.32 -14.24
N ALA A 30 0.99 -1.93 -14.31
CA ALA A 30 2.04 -2.47 -15.15
C ALA A 30 3.30 -1.71 -14.75
N LEU A 31 4.24 -2.41 -14.13
CA LEU A 31 5.71 -2.37 -14.26
C LEU A 31 6.48 -1.25 -15.02
N ASN A 32 5.91 -0.25 -15.72
CA ASN A 32 6.63 0.56 -16.71
C ASN A 32 6.69 2.08 -16.51
N ASP A 33 5.86 2.74 -15.69
CA ASP A 33 5.96 4.20 -15.57
C ASP A 33 6.86 4.63 -14.41
N ARG A 34 8.18 4.39 -14.58
CA ARG A 34 9.23 4.87 -13.66
C ARG A 34 9.04 6.36 -13.33
N ALA A 35 8.59 7.15 -14.30
CA ALA A 35 8.34 8.58 -14.11
C ALA A 35 7.29 8.85 -13.02
N VAL A 36 6.19 8.08 -13.00
CA VAL A 36 5.13 8.25 -11.98
C VAL A 36 5.65 7.86 -10.59
N ARG A 37 6.43 6.79 -10.48
CA ARG A 37 7.04 6.38 -9.20
C ARG A 37 8.03 7.42 -8.70
N THR A 38 8.89 7.94 -9.58
CA THR A 38 9.84 9.01 -9.23
C THR A 38 9.11 10.28 -8.80
N ALA A 39 8.03 10.66 -9.50
CA ALA A 39 7.23 11.83 -9.14
C ALA A 39 6.54 11.65 -7.78
N LEU A 40 5.97 10.47 -7.49
CA LEU A 40 5.41 10.17 -6.18
C LEU A 40 6.49 10.19 -5.08
N ALA A 41 7.65 9.58 -5.32
CA ALA A 41 8.77 9.59 -4.37
C ALA A 41 9.32 11.00 -4.11
N ALA A 42 9.29 11.88 -5.11
CA ALA A 42 9.62 13.29 -4.95
C ALA A 42 8.52 14.03 -4.17
N LEU A 43 7.24 13.78 -4.49
CA LEU A 43 6.10 14.40 -3.84
C LEU A 43 6.08 14.12 -2.33
N VAL A 44 6.37 12.89 -1.90
CA VAL A 44 6.29 12.50 -0.48
C VAL A 44 7.47 12.93 0.37
N ARG A 45 8.59 13.34 -0.26
CA ARG A 45 9.84 13.59 0.45
C ARG A 45 9.72 14.78 1.41
N GLY A 46 10.06 14.56 2.68
CA GLY A 46 10.03 15.61 3.70
C GLY A 46 8.62 16.06 4.10
N LYS A 47 7.59 15.26 3.79
CA LYS A 47 6.19 15.56 4.09
C LYS A 47 5.57 14.50 4.97
N THR A 48 4.52 14.87 5.69
CA THR A 48 3.67 13.90 6.37
C THR A 48 2.74 13.27 5.36
N VAL A 49 2.78 11.94 5.23
CA VAL A 49 1.98 11.22 4.24
C VAL A 49 1.04 10.25 4.93
N LEU A 50 -0.24 10.41 4.66
CA LEU A 50 -1.28 9.47 5.05
C LEU A 50 -1.67 8.65 3.81
N VAL A 51 -1.53 7.33 3.88
CA VAL A 51 -1.85 6.45 2.76
C VAL A 51 -2.89 5.42 3.19
N VAL A 52 -3.97 5.31 2.41
CA VAL A 52 -4.85 4.14 2.46
C VAL A 52 -4.25 3.10 1.51
N ALA A 53 -3.64 2.07 2.08
CA ALA A 53 -2.82 1.12 1.35
C ALA A 53 -3.45 -0.27 1.27
N HIS A 54 -3.46 -0.83 0.06
CA HIS A 54 -3.87 -2.21 -0.21
C HIS A 54 -2.69 -3.10 -0.66
N ARG A 55 -1.50 -2.53 -0.90
CA ARG A 55 -0.30 -3.25 -1.34
C ARG A 55 0.65 -3.50 -0.18
N LEU A 56 1.08 -4.75 -0.04
CA LEU A 56 1.97 -5.19 1.04
C LEU A 56 3.26 -4.36 1.12
N ALA A 57 3.90 -4.06 -0.02
CA ALA A 57 5.12 -3.26 -0.06
C ALA A 57 4.93 -1.83 0.49
N THR A 58 3.78 -1.20 0.23
CA THR A 58 3.46 0.14 0.75
C THR A 58 3.19 0.10 2.25
N ILE A 59 2.46 -0.93 2.70
CA ILE A 59 2.16 -1.13 4.12
C ILE A 59 3.45 -1.40 4.90
N GLN A 60 4.34 -2.25 4.40
CA GLN A 60 5.59 -2.62 5.04
C GLN A 60 6.58 -1.46 5.16
N ALA A 61 6.61 -0.55 4.20
CA ALA A 61 7.50 0.61 4.20
C ALA A 61 6.99 1.80 5.01
N ALA A 62 5.82 1.69 5.65
CA ALA A 62 5.25 2.79 6.42
C ALA A 62 5.92 2.92 7.80
N ASP A 63 6.21 4.15 8.21
CA ASP A 63 6.76 4.45 9.54
C ASP A 63 5.79 4.04 10.67
N GLN A 64 4.48 4.16 10.42
CA GLN A 64 3.42 3.78 11.34
C GLN A 64 2.19 3.29 10.58
N ILE A 65 1.62 2.19 11.05
CA ILE A 65 0.42 1.56 10.51
C ILE A 65 -0.72 1.73 11.51
N LEU A 66 -1.89 2.12 11.01
CA LEU A 66 -3.15 2.17 11.76
C LEU A 66 -4.11 1.16 11.16
N VAL A 67 -4.53 0.17 11.96
CA VAL A 67 -5.51 -0.82 11.53
C VAL A 67 -6.89 -0.34 11.97
N VAL A 68 -7.77 -0.18 11.00
CA VAL A 68 -9.17 0.21 11.23
C VAL A 68 -10.06 -1.02 11.09
N ASP A 69 -10.92 -1.25 12.08
CA ASP A 69 -11.96 -2.29 12.06
C ASP A 69 -13.21 -1.72 12.71
N ASP A 70 -14.37 -1.91 12.07
CA ASP A 70 -15.67 -1.35 12.52
C ASP A 70 -15.61 0.15 12.88
N GLY A 71 -14.96 0.95 12.04
CA GLY A 71 -14.82 2.40 12.23
C GLY A 71 -13.90 2.83 13.39
N ARG A 72 -13.17 1.90 14.02
CA ARG A 72 -12.26 2.19 15.14
C ARG A 72 -10.83 1.76 14.82
N ILE A 73 -9.86 2.50 15.37
CA ILE A 73 -8.46 2.08 15.33
C ILE A 73 -8.28 0.96 16.36
N VAL A 74 -8.09 -0.27 15.89
CA VAL A 74 -7.91 -1.46 16.74
C VAL A 74 -6.45 -1.77 17.02
N GLN A 75 -5.53 -1.34 16.15
CA GLN A 75 -4.09 -1.51 16.33
C GLN A 75 -3.31 -0.32 15.74
N ARG A 76 -2.15 -0.05 16.33
CA ARG A 76 -1.21 0.99 15.92
C ARG A 76 0.23 0.53 16.19
N GLY A 77 1.14 0.69 15.23
CA GLY A 77 2.55 0.33 15.38
C GLY A 77 3.30 0.24 14.05
N SER A 78 4.57 -0.16 14.08
CA SER A 78 5.35 -0.50 12.88
C SER A 78 4.91 -1.84 12.28
N HIS A 79 5.39 -2.15 11.08
CA HIS A 79 5.21 -3.47 10.48
C HIS A 79 5.73 -4.58 11.41
N GLU A 80 6.94 -4.42 11.98
CA GLU A 80 7.56 -5.45 12.81
C GLU A 80 6.80 -5.66 14.13
N GLU A 81 6.32 -4.58 14.75
CA GLU A 81 5.53 -4.65 15.98
C GLU A 81 4.20 -5.37 15.76
N LEU A 82 3.51 -5.04 14.67
CA LEU A 82 2.15 -5.55 14.42
C LEU A 82 2.14 -6.98 13.86
N ILE A 83 3.17 -7.38 13.09
CA ILE A 83 3.24 -8.74 12.52
C ILE A 83 3.56 -9.79 13.59
N GLY A 84 4.25 -9.40 14.66
CA GLY A 84 4.57 -10.26 15.81
C GLY A 84 3.39 -10.49 16.76
N GLN A 85 2.32 -9.72 16.66
CA GLN A 85 1.14 -9.87 17.51
C GLN A 85 0.31 -11.08 17.08
N GLU A 86 0.44 -12.19 17.80
CA GLU A 86 -0.38 -13.38 17.59
C GLU A 86 -1.87 -13.05 17.72
N GLY A 87 -2.67 -13.58 16.80
CA GLY A 87 -4.11 -13.26 16.73
C GLY A 87 -4.47 -11.85 16.24
N GLY A 88 -3.49 -10.95 16.09
CA GLY A 88 -3.70 -9.56 15.66
C GLY A 88 -4.38 -9.42 14.30
N ARG A 89 -5.26 -8.42 14.16
CA ARG A 89 -6.02 -8.13 12.93
C ARG A 89 -5.09 -7.83 11.76
N TYR A 90 -4.05 -7.04 11.99
CA TYR A 90 -2.98 -6.74 11.03
C TYR A 90 -2.35 -8.01 10.45
N ARG A 91 -1.86 -8.89 11.33
CA ARG A 91 -1.18 -10.14 10.95
C ARG A 91 -2.08 -11.02 10.10
N ARG A 92 -3.37 -11.12 10.44
CA ARG A 92 -4.35 -11.88 9.66
C ARG A 92 -4.52 -11.29 8.24
N LEU A 93 -4.75 -9.98 8.15
CA LEU A 93 -4.89 -9.27 6.87
C LEU A 93 -3.63 -9.41 6.01
N TRP A 94 -2.44 -9.33 6.62
CA TRP A 94 -1.17 -9.53 5.96
C TRP A 94 -1.06 -10.92 5.33
N LEU A 95 -1.29 -11.98 6.12
CA LEU A 95 -1.22 -13.37 5.65
C LEU A 95 -2.26 -13.67 4.56
N ASP A 96 -3.47 -13.13 4.67
CA ASP A 96 -4.51 -13.27 3.65
C ASP A 96 -4.07 -12.64 2.32
N ARG A 97 -3.53 -11.42 2.37
CA ARG A 97 -3.01 -10.70 1.21
C ARG A 97 -1.79 -11.39 0.61
N GLU A 98 -0.89 -11.91 1.43
CA GLU A 98 0.29 -12.64 0.98
C GLU A 98 -0.11 -13.92 0.23
N ARG A 99 -1.03 -14.71 0.80
CA ARG A 99 -1.59 -15.90 0.14
C ARG A 99 -2.26 -15.56 -1.18
N ALA A 100 -3.08 -14.53 -1.22
CA ALA A 100 -3.74 -14.07 -2.45
C ALA A 100 -2.70 -13.63 -3.51
N SER A 101 -1.63 -12.94 -3.10
CA SER A 101 -0.56 -12.50 -4.01
C SER A 101 0.30 -13.65 -4.56
N ARG A 102 0.45 -14.74 -3.80
CA ARG A 102 1.18 -15.95 -4.19
C ARG A 102 0.31 -16.97 -4.94
N TRP A 103 -0.99 -16.73 -5.05
CA TRP A 103 -1.90 -17.63 -5.73
C TRP A 103 -1.58 -17.68 -7.22
N ARG A 104 -1.43 -18.89 -7.76
CA ARG A 104 -1.24 -19.13 -9.19
C ARG A 104 -2.22 -20.21 -9.65
N LEU A 105 -2.76 -20.03 -10.85
CA LEU A 105 -3.44 -21.11 -11.56
C LEU A 105 -2.40 -22.12 -12.04
N GLY A 106 -2.50 -23.37 -11.58
CA GLY A 106 -1.73 -24.46 -12.16
C GLY A 106 -2.19 -24.77 -13.58
N PRO A 107 -1.33 -25.38 -14.43
CA PRO A 107 -1.64 -25.68 -15.83
C PRO A 107 -2.84 -26.62 -16.02
N THR A 108 -3.27 -27.34 -14.96
CA THR A 108 -4.40 -28.28 -14.98
C THR A 108 -5.67 -27.74 -14.31
N GLY A 109 -5.72 -26.45 -13.97
CA GLY A 109 -6.88 -25.84 -13.28
C GLY A 109 -6.93 -26.08 -11.77
N ALA A 110 -5.98 -26.85 -11.21
CA ALA A 110 -5.78 -26.91 -9.77
C ALA A 110 -5.12 -25.61 -9.29
N ALA A 111 -5.79 -24.90 -8.39
CA ALA A 111 -5.34 -23.64 -7.84
C ALA A 111 -4.74 -23.85 -6.44
N GLY A 112 -3.55 -23.31 -6.20
CA GLY A 112 -2.86 -23.46 -4.92
C GLY A 112 -1.81 -22.36 -4.70
N PRO A 113 -1.30 -22.20 -3.46
CA PRO A 113 -0.23 -21.26 -3.17
C PRO A 113 1.03 -21.65 -3.97
N ALA A 114 1.72 -20.66 -4.56
CA ALA A 114 3.04 -20.89 -5.16
C ALA A 114 3.99 -21.54 -4.13
N PRO A 115 4.94 -22.40 -4.55
CA PRO A 115 5.92 -23.02 -3.66
C PRO A 115 6.72 -21.97 -2.87
#